data_AF-A0A8T5IEX6-F1
#
_entry.id   AF-A0A8T5IEX6-F1
#
_cell.length_a   1.000
_cell.length_b   1.000
_cell.length_c   1.000
_cell.angle_alpha   90.00
_cell.angle_beta   90.00
_cell.angle_gamma   90.00
#
_symmetry.space_group_name_H-M   'P 1'
#
loop_
_entity.id
_entity.type
_entity.pdbx_description
1 polymer ?
#
loop_
_entity_poly.entity_id
_entity_poly.type
_entity_poly.pdbx_seq_one_letter_code
_entity_poly.pdbx_strand_id
1 'polypeptide(L)' 'GAKHVIIIGPKDLEAGTCVIKRLADGEQVEAALDAVVEGLERLG' A
#
# COMPACT_ATOMS: atom_id res chain seq x y z
N GLY A 1 11.49 -4.50 12.78
CA GLY A 1 10.74 -3.30 12.35
C GLY A 1 9.91 -3.62 11.12
N ALA A 2 8.94 -2.78 10.78
CA ALA A 2 8.19 -2.93 9.52
C ALA A 2 9.14 -2.85 8.31
N LYS A 3 8.83 -3.58 7.23
CA LYS A 3 9.60 -3.54 5.97
C LYS A 3 8.98 -2.60 4.93
N HIS A 4 7.66 -2.46 4.98
CA HIS A 4 6.86 -1.64 4.09
C HIS A 4 5.88 -0.79 4.91
N VAL A 5 5.43 0.31 4.32
CA VAL A 5 4.30 1.10 4.81
C VAL A 5 3.31 1.32 3.68
N ILE A 6 2.03 1.41 4.04
CA ILE A 6 0.96 1.78 3.12
C ILE A 6 0.57 3.22 3.47
N ILE A 7 0.60 4.08 2.46
CA ILE A 7 0.25 5.50 2.58
C ILE A 7 -1.06 5.70 1.85
N ILE A 8 -2.04 6.28 2.55
CA ILE A 8 -3.36 6.60 2.02
C ILE A 8 -3.65 8.05 2.37
N GLY A 9 -3.60 8.92 1.36
CA GLY A 9 -4.10 10.28 1.47
C GLY A 9 -5.61 10.37 1.19
N PRO A 10 -6.23 11.53 1.44
CA PRO A 10 -7.65 11.73 1.17
C PRO A 10 -8.04 11.46 -0.29
N LYS A 11 -7.21 11.89 -1.25
CA LYS A 11 -7.44 11.66 -2.68
C LYS A 11 -7.25 10.21 -3.10
N ASP A 12 -6.28 9.52 -2.49
CA ASP A 12 -6.03 8.11 -2.77
C ASP A 12 -7.21 7.27 -2.27
N LEU A 13 -7.77 7.62 -1.11
CA LEU A 13 -8.97 7.00 -0.57
C LEU A 13 -10.19 7.20 -1.49
N GLU A 14 -10.40 8.42 -1.99
CA GLU A 14 -11.46 8.73 -2.96
C GLU A 14 -11.27 7.96 -4.28
N ALA A 15 -10.02 7.75 -4.70
CA ALA A 15 -9.67 7.03 -5.92
C ALA A 15 -9.61 5.50 -5.74
N GLY A 16 -9.69 4.98 -4.51
CA GLY A 16 -9.52 3.56 -4.22
C GLY A 16 -8.08 3.06 -4.44
N THR A 17 -7.08 3.93 -4.28
CA THR A 17 -5.66 3.61 -4.45
C THR A 17 -4.85 3.86 -3.18
N CYS A 18 -3.61 3.42 -3.18
CA CYS A 18 -2.64 3.68 -2.12
C CYS A 18 -1.21 3.60 -2.67
N VAL A 19 -0.25 4.08 -1.88
CA VAL A 19 1.18 3.92 -2.16
C VAL A 19 1.78 2.93 -1.18
N ILE A 20 2.42 1.89 -1.71
CA ILE A 20 3.24 0.96 -0.94
C ILE A 20 4.69 1.45 -1.02
N LYS A 21 5.27 1.79 0.13
CA LYS A 21 6.66 2.23 0.23
C LYS A 21 7.53 1.19 0.93
N ARG A 22 8.63 0.79 0.29
CA ARG A 22 9.67 -0.03 0.93
C ARG A 22 10.58 0.88 1.77
N LEU A 23 10.77 0.50 3.03
CA LEU A 23 11.53 1.32 3.98
C LEU A 23 13.05 1.20 3.82
N ALA A 24 13.53 0.14 3.17
CA ALA A 24 14.96 -0.11 2.98
C ALA A 24 15.63 0.88 2.01
N ASP A 25 14.94 1.22 0.92
CA ASP A 25 15.47 2.00 -0.21
C ASP A 25 14.56 3.19 -0.59
N GLY A 26 13.34 3.25 -0.04
CA GLY A 26 12.37 4.31 -0.34
C GLY A 26 11.59 4.08 -1.63
N GLU A 27 11.74 2.93 -2.29
CA GLU A 27 10.97 2.56 -3.49
C GLU A 27 9.47 2.65 -3.20
N GLN A 28 8.71 3.21 -4.14
CA GLN A 28 7.28 3.44 -4.02
C GLN A 28 6.54 2.89 -5.24
N VAL A 29 5.44 2.20 -4.97
CA VAL A 29 4.55 1.65 -5.99
C VAL A 29 3.13 2.04 -5.66
N GLU A 30 2.41 2.58 -6.64
CA GLU A 30 0.96 2.82 -6.53
C GLU A 30 0.20 1.52 -6.81
N ALA A 31 -0.80 1.24 -5.99
CA ALA A 31 -1.62 0.04 -6.09
C ALA A 31 -3.09 0.34 -5.78
N ALA A 32 -4.00 -0.43 -6.39
CA ALA A 32 -5.40 -0.42 -5.99
C ALA A 32 -5.53 -0.94 -4.55
N LEU A 33 -6.27 -0.21 -3.71
CA LEU A 33 -6.38 -0.50 -2.28
C LEU A 33 -6.97 -1.90 -2.03
N ASP A 34 -7.99 -2.28 -2.80
CA ASP A 34 -8.63 -3.61 -2.69
C ASP A 34 -7.65 -4.74 -3.01
N ALA A 35 -6.83 -4.58 -4.04
CA ALA A 35 -5.82 -5.58 -4.41
C ALA A 35 -4.77 -5.77 -3.30
N VAL A 36 -4.44 -4.70 -2.56
CA VAL A 36 -3.54 -4.78 -1.41
C VAL A 36 -4.19 -5.54 -0.26
N VAL A 37 -5.46 -5.26 0.05
CA VAL A 37 -6.21 -5.97 1.09
C VAL A 37 -6.31 -7.47 0.78
N GLU A 38 -6.72 -7.84 -0.44
CA GLU A 38 -6.77 -9.25 -0.87
C GLU A 38 -5.41 -9.93 -0.76
N GLY A 39 -4.34 -9.23 -1.14
CA GLY A 39 -2.98 -9.75 -1.04
C GLY A 39 -2.57 -10.03 0.40
N LEU A 40 -2.97 -9.18 1.35
CA LEU A 40 -2.70 -9.36 2.78
C LEU A 40 -3.52 -10.50 3.38
N GLU A 41 -4.79 -10.63 3.02
CA GLU A 41 -5.65 -11.72 3.48
C GLU A 41 -5.14 -13.09 3.04
N ARG A 42 -4.58 -13.19 1.82
CA ARG A 42 -3.97 -14.44 1.31
C ARG A 42 -2.66 -14.82 2.03
N LEU A 43 -2.03 -13.88 2.72
CA LEU A 43 -0.79 -14.09 3.49
C LEU A 43 -1.05 -14.38 4.98
N GLY A 44 -2.29 -14.20 5.44
CA GLY A 44 -2.77 -14.61 6.76
C GLY A 44 -3.09 -16.10 6.83
#